data_AF-A0A098GFC0-F1
#
_entry.id   AF-A0A098GFC0-F1
#
_cell.length_a   1.000
_cell.length_b   1.000
_cell.length_c   1.000
_cell.angle_alpha   90.00
_cell.angle_beta   90.00
_cell.angle_gamma   90.00
#
_symmetry.space_group_name_H-M   'P 1'
#
loop_
_entity.id
_entity.type
_entity.pdbx_description
1 polymer ?
#
loop_
_entity_poly.entity_id
_entity_poly.type
_entity_poly.pdbx_seq_one_letter_code
_entity_poly.pdbx_strand_id
1 'polypeptide(L)'
;MFLSVDNLSDGNCAFYAYSIALIDIIKHESKRNVTHTFETWCAYDPSIRPYLKQILSFNYKDQNVILLKTLQSSLRKIVHTSQLNLLQEEKKKDPLDYYIQQNAVYIKFRELVRAFLFRRSCDPDYNELADSHAVRNLAQNLAKNIYNHASKNQITHELIEKAITIAFLKDVYGESFRQSPNERRLNEEGSVILAGLKRITQDYYWGRFADLNILSETFDVNFHCLTDGEPNSNYVFRDKPGRPIITLNNEDNLHWTTQITTSFSIENSSTKNYHRFCTDSLLTKQEIQKIYKTYTTGFIAFFGRNHMAKGREIVQLCDDPHLTVDDIISVINHYINDSRIKFNSDSSFMKRANYLLQRYEYYNGYEDVLDESLQLI
;
A
#
# COMPACT_ATOMS: atom_id res chain seq x y z
N MET A 1 2.70 15.16 -6.67
CA MET A 1 2.90 14.42 -7.95
C MET A 1 3.32 13.01 -7.60
N PHE A 2 2.86 12.02 -8.36
CA PHE A 2 3.12 10.61 -8.08
C PHE A 2 4.12 10.01 -9.07
N LEU A 3 4.97 9.11 -8.58
CA LEU A 3 5.68 8.14 -9.41
C LEU A 3 4.82 6.87 -9.40
N SER A 4 4.30 6.52 -10.58
CA SER A 4 3.62 5.23 -10.77
C SER A 4 4.66 4.12 -10.84
N VAL A 5 4.53 3.12 -9.99
CA VAL A 5 5.39 1.94 -9.93
C VAL A 5 4.56 0.71 -10.28
N ASP A 6 4.86 0.16 -11.44
CA ASP A 6 4.31 -1.10 -11.92
C ASP A 6 4.95 -2.30 -11.18
N ASN A 7 4.42 -3.50 -11.36
CA ASN A 7 4.99 -4.73 -10.80
C ASN A 7 4.91 -5.89 -11.80
N LEU A 8 5.34 -7.07 -11.38
CA LEU A 8 5.52 -8.24 -12.26
C LEU A 8 4.21 -8.80 -12.84
N SER A 9 3.03 -8.39 -12.35
CA SER A 9 1.73 -8.72 -12.95
C SER A 9 1.54 -10.20 -13.28
N ASP A 10 1.48 -11.04 -12.25
CA ASP A 10 1.26 -12.48 -12.38
C ASP A 10 -0.01 -12.92 -11.62
N GLY A 11 -1.01 -12.07 -11.43
CA GLY A 11 -2.16 -12.38 -10.55
C GLY A 11 -1.87 -12.19 -9.05
N ASN A 12 -0.69 -11.70 -8.69
CA ASN A 12 -0.32 -11.25 -7.33
C ASN A 12 -0.19 -9.72 -7.22
N CYS A 13 -0.63 -8.99 -8.24
CA CYS A 13 -0.36 -7.55 -8.42
C CYS A 13 -0.79 -6.70 -7.22
N ALA A 14 -1.94 -6.98 -6.63
CA ALA A 14 -2.43 -6.27 -5.43
C ALA A 14 -1.43 -6.32 -4.26
N PHE A 15 -0.91 -7.51 -3.94
CA PHE A 15 0.03 -7.69 -2.82
C PHE A 15 1.45 -7.25 -3.18
N TYR A 16 1.85 -7.31 -4.46
CA TYR A 16 3.09 -6.67 -4.90
C TYR A 16 3.01 -5.15 -4.76
N ALA A 17 1.94 -4.52 -5.24
CA ALA A 17 1.74 -3.08 -5.15
C ALA A 17 1.71 -2.62 -3.68
N TYR A 18 1.04 -3.38 -2.82
CA TYR A 18 1.04 -3.09 -1.38
C TYR A 18 2.42 -3.28 -0.75
N SER A 19 3.17 -4.32 -1.13
CA SER A 19 4.55 -4.54 -0.66
C SER A 19 5.47 -3.38 -1.04
N ILE A 20 5.35 -2.89 -2.27
CA ILE A 20 6.13 -1.74 -2.76
C ILE A 20 5.79 -0.48 -1.97
N ALA A 21 4.51 -0.27 -1.64
CA ALA A 21 4.10 0.86 -0.81
C ALA A 21 4.63 0.79 0.62
N LEU A 22 4.64 -0.40 1.25
CA LEU A 22 5.25 -0.59 2.56
C LEU A 22 6.78 -0.44 2.52
N ILE A 23 7.45 -0.95 1.47
CA ILE A 23 8.88 -0.71 1.24
C ILE A 23 9.16 0.79 1.25
N ASP A 24 8.32 1.59 0.58
CA ASP A 24 8.46 3.03 0.52
C ASP A 24 8.44 3.67 1.90
N ILE A 25 7.41 3.35 2.69
CA ILE A 25 7.28 3.83 4.07
C ILE A 25 8.50 3.42 4.90
N ILE A 26 8.94 2.16 4.81
CA ILE A 26 10.10 1.65 5.57
C ILE A 26 11.39 2.39 5.17
N LYS A 27 11.59 2.68 3.89
CA LYS A 27 12.74 3.47 3.42
C LYS A 27 12.73 4.87 4.03
N HIS A 28 11.55 5.52 4.10
CA HIS A 28 11.39 6.83 4.70
C HIS A 28 11.58 6.82 6.23
N GLU A 29 10.99 5.85 6.92
CA GLU A 29 11.19 5.65 8.35
C GLU A 29 12.67 5.47 8.68
N SER A 30 13.38 4.62 7.94
CA SER A 30 14.79 4.31 8.19
C SER A 30 15.69 5.54 8.06
N LYS A 31 15.33 6.53 7.23
CA LYS A 31 16.06 7.80 7.13
C LYS A 31 15.97 8.65 8.39
N ARG A 32 14.90 8.49 9.16
CA ARG A 32 14.67 9.14 10.44
C ARG A 32 15.11 8.26 11.62
N ASN A 33 15.92 7.23 11.35
CA ASN A 33 16.38 6.22 12.32
C ASN A 33 15.24 5.49 13.05
N VAL A 34 14.07 5.35 12.40
CA VAL A 34 12.94 4.56 12.90
C VAL A 34 12.60 3.46 11.90
N THR A 35 11.96 2.37 12.35
CA THR A 35 11.58 1.24 11.48
C THR A 35 10.25 0.61 11.94
N HIS A 36 9.32 1.45 12.39
CA HIS A 36 8.07 1.01 13.01
C HIS A 36 7.28 0.07 12.08
N THR A 37 7.09 0.44 10.81
CA THR A 37 6.36 -0.38 9.84
C THR A 37 7.05 -1.72 9.61
N PHE A 38 8.38 -1.75 9.57
CA PHE A 38 9.15 -2.99 9.40
C PHE A 38 9.06 -3.90 10.63
N GLU A 39 9.17 -3.35 11.83
CA GLU A 39 9.04 -4.13 13.07
C GLU A 39 7.61 -4.64 13.26
N THR A 40 6.59 -3.85 12.91
CA THR A 40 5.19 -4.32 12.83
C THR A 40 5.08 -5.50 11.87
N TRP A 41 5.68 -5.43 10.68
CA TRP A 41 5.69 -6.56 9.74
C TRP A 41 6.35 -7.80 10.37
N CYS A 42 7.52 -7.64 10.98
CA CYS A 42 8.25 -8.73 11.62
C CYS A 42 7.49 -9.33 12.82
N ALA A 43 6.66 -8.54 13.52
CA ALA A 43 5.82 -9.02 14.60
C ALA A 43 4.72 -9.97 14.09
N TYR A 44 4.15 -9.67 12.92
CA TYR A 44 3.18 -10.56 12.26
C TYR A 44 3.82 -11.73 11.52
N ASP A 45 4.99 -11.53 10.90
CA ASP A 45 5.74 -12.55 10.18
C ASP A 45 7.26 -12.40 10.40
N PRO A 46 7.84 -13.12 11.38
CA PRO A 46 9.26 -13.06 11.69
C PRO A 46 10.19 -13.45 10.53
N SER A 47 9.68 -14.15 9.50
CA SER A 47 10.47 -14.54 8.33
C SER A 47 10.92 -13.36 7.47
N ILE A 48 10.33 -12.17 7.68
CA ILE A 48 10.69 -10.93 6.98
C ILE A 48 11.96 -10.28 7.52
N ARG A 49 12.34 -10.57 8.78
CA ARG A 49 13.48 -9.93 9.45
C ARG A 49 14.80 -9.94 8.65
N PRO A 50 15.20 -11.03 7.96
CA PRO A 50 16.43 -11.06 7.15
C PRO A 50 16.43 -10.13 5.93
N TYR A 51 15.26 -9.61 5.51
CA TYR A 51 15.11 -8.88 4.25
C TYR A 51 15.28 -7.35 4.40
N LEU A 52 15.53 -6.82 5.60
CA LEU A 52 15.66 -5.37 5.84
C LEU A 52 16.62 -4.70 4.86
N LYS A 53 17.82 -5.25 4.68
CA LYS A 53 18.83 -4.67 3.78
C LYS A 53 18.34 -4.61 2.33
N GLN A 54 17.59 -5.62 1.89
CA GLN A 54 17.05 -5.69 0.53
C GLN A 54 15.87 -4.73 0.34
N ILE A 55 15.04 -4.54 1.38
CA ILE A 55 13.99 -3.53 1.42
C ILE A 55 14.58 -2.12 1.32
N LEU A 56 15.60 -1.81 2.13
CA LEU A 56 16.22 -0.48 2.14
C LEU A 56 16.98 -0.15 0.85
N SER A 57 17.44 -1.16 0.12
CA SER A 57 18.11 -1.02 -1.17
C SER A 57 17.19 -1.29 -2.38
N PHE A 58 15.88 -1.41 -2.15
CA PHE A 58 14.93 -1.74 -3.21
C PHE A 58 14.89 -0.66 -4.30
N ASN A 59 15.02 -1.09 -5.54
CA ASN A 59 14.94 -0.26 -6.74
C ASN A 59 13.56 -0.45 -7.40
N TYR A 60 12.78 0.63 -7.50
CA TYR A 60 11.42 0.57 -8.05
C TYR A 60 11.37 0.24 -9.54
N LYS A 61 12.46 0.49 -10.29
CA LYS A 61 12.55 0.20 -11.74
C LYS A 61 13.12 -1.19 -12.03
N ASP A 62 14.17 -1.57 -11.29
CA ASP A 62 14.81 -2.89 -11.39
C ASP A 62 14.50 -3.71 -10.14
N GLN A 63 13.29 -4.24 -10.11
CA GLN A 63 12.69 -4.79 -8.91
C GLN A 63 13.28 -6.16 -8.55
N ASN A 64 13.63 -6.34 -7.27
CA ASN A 64 14.04 -7.64 -6.76
C ASN A 64 12.83 -8.59 -6.69
N VAL A 65 12.69 -9.45 -7.70
CA VAL A 65 11.60 -10.41 -7.85
C VAL A 65 11.47 -11.36 -6.66
N ILE A 66 12.60 -11.84 -6.14
CA ILE A 66 12.61 -12.80 -5.02
C ILE A 66 12.10 -12.11 -3.76
N LEU A 67 12.56 -10.88 -3.50
CA LEU A 67 12.06 -10.08 -2.38
C LEU A 67 10.56 -9.88 -2.50
N LEU A 68 10.07 -9.38 -3.64
CA LEU A 68 8.65 -9.12 -3.83
C LEU A 68 7.79 -10.38 -3.66
N LYS A 69 8.24 -11.54 -4.16
CA LYS A 69 7.54 -12.83 -3.97
C LYS A 69 7.44 -13.22 -2.49
N THR A 70 8.50 -12.99 -1.72
CA THR A 70 8.49 -13.23 -0.27
C THR A 70 7.54 -12.28 0.44
N LEU A 71 7.66 -10.98 0.19
CA LEU A 71 6.87 -9.94 0.86
C LEU A 71 5.38 -10.11 0.60
N GLN A 72 4.99 -10.31 -0.66
CA GLN A 72 3.57 -10.46 -1.00
C GLN A 72 2.96 -11.71 -0.35
N SER A 73 3.73 -12.81 -0.26
CA SER A 73 3.27 -14.07 0.37
C SER A 73 3.05 -13.87 1.86
N SER A 74 3.94 -13.12 2.50
CA SER A 74 3.78 -12.69 3.89
C SER A 74 2.50 -11.89 4.10
N LEU A 75 2.26 -10.84 3.28
CA LEU A 75 1.04 -10.03 3.39
C LEU A 75 -0.24 -10.86 3.26
N ARG A 76 -0.29 -11.83 2.35
CA ARG A 76 -1.46 -12.73 2.22
C ARG A 76 -1.71 -13.57 3.47
N LYS A 77 -0.66 -14.08 4.11
CA LYS A 77 -0.76 -14.80 5.40
C LYS A 77 -1.24 -13.87 6.51
N ILE A 78 -0.79 -12.61 6.50
CA ILE A 78 -1.22 -11.59 7.45
C ILE A 78 -2.72 -11.31 7.26
N VAL A 79 -3.20 -11.08 6.03
CA VAL A 79 -4.64 -10.88 5.78
C VAL A 79 -5.46 -12.05 6.30
N HIS A 80 -5.06 -13.29 5.96
CA HIS A 80 -5.73 -14.50 6.45
C HIS A 80 -5.80 -14.51 7.98
N THR A 81 -4.68 -14.28 8.65
CA THR A 81 -4.60 -14.28 10.12
C THR A 81 -5.45 -13.16 10.73
N SER A 82 -5.40 -11.95 10.16
CA SER A 82 -6.22 -10.82 10.61
C SER A 82 -7.72 -11.10 10.44
N GLN A 83 -8.15 -11.76 9.36
CA GLN A 83 -9.55 -12.18 9.18
C GLN A 83 -9.99 -13.18 10.26
N LEU A 84 -9.14 -14.17 10.58
CA LEU A 84 -9.44 -15.10 11.68
C LEU A 84 -9.51 -14.38 13.03
N ASN A 85 -8.61 -13.45 13.30
CA ASN A 85 -8.61 -12.65 14.52
C ASN A 85 -9.87 -11.78 14.64
N LEU A 86 -10.33 -11.17 13.54
CA LEU A 86 -11.58 -10.40 13.53
C LEU A 86 -12.79 -11.27 13.87
N LEU A 87 -12.87 -12.49 13.32
CA LEU A 87 -13.91 -13.45 13.69
C LEU A 87 -13.80 -13.83 15.19
N GLN A 88 -12.58 -14.03 15.69
CA GLN A 88 -12.35 -14.31 17.12
C GLN A 88 -12.68 -13.14 18.05
N GLU A 89 -12.56 -11.90 17.60
CA GLU A 89 -12.94 -10.70 18.36
C GLU A 89 -14.46 -10.53 18.38
N GLU A 90 -15.12 -10.70 17.23
CA GLU A 90 -16.56 -10.53 17.08
C GLU A 90 -17.38 -11.60 17.80
N LYS A 91 -16.79 -12.78 18.10
CA LYS A 91 -17.44 -13.82 18.88
C LYS A 91 -17.92 -13.33 20.26
N LYS A 92 -17.28 -12.30 20.81
CA LYS A 92 -17.56 -11.68 22.13
C LYS A 92 -18.85 -10.85 22.13
N LYS A 93 -19.43 -10.59 20.96
CA LYS A 93 -20.67 -9.83 20.75
C LYS A 93 -21.85 -10.79 20.58
N ASP A 94 -23.08 -10.30 20.71
CA ASP A 94 -24.25 -11.16 20.58
C ASP A 94 -24.25 -11.84 19.17
N PRO A 95 -24.42 -13.17 19.08
CA PRO A 95 -24.37 -13.91 17.81
C PRO A 95 -25.42 -13.45 16.78
N LEU A 96 -26.58 -12.97 17.22
CA LEU A 96 -27.64 -12.47 16.33
C LEU A 96 -27.50 -10.98 16.06
N ASP A 97 -26.42 -10.37 16.55
CA ASP A 97 -26.21 -8.94 16.54
C ASP A 97 -25.73 -8.43 15.17
N TYR A 98 -25.86 -7.12 15.00
CA TYR A 98 -25.45 -6.37 13.81
C TYR A 98 -23.94 -6.51 13.48
N TYR A 99 -23.10 -6.87 14.46
CA TYR A 99 -21.65 -6.87 14.30
C TYR A 99 -21.12 -7.99 13.41
N ILE A 100 -21.61 -9.23 13.53
CA ILE A 100 -21.16 -10.31 12.63
C ILE A 100 -21.56 -9.99 11.18
N GLN A 101 -22.65 -9.22 10.99
CA GLN A 101 -23.13 -8.83 9.68
C GLN A 101 -22.26 -7.78 8.97
N GLN A 102 -21.38 -7.12 9.73
CA GLN A 102 -20.37 -6.18 9.24
C GLN A 102 -19.06 -6.88 8.86
N ASN A 103 -18.88 -8.14 9.26
CA ASN A 103 -17.66 -8.89 8.99
C ASN A 103 -17.51 -9.17 7.49
N ALA A 104 -16.31 -8.93 6.94
CA ALA A 104 -16.05 -9.13 5.52
C ALA A 104 -16.30 -10.58 5.06
N VAL A 105 -15.98 -11.58 5.89
CA VAL A 105 -16.22 -13.00 5.60
C VAL A 105 -17.72 -13.29 5.56
N TYR A 106 -18.47 -12.76 6.52
CA TYR A 106 -19.93 -12.89 6.53
C TYR A 106 -20.55 -12.24 5.30
N ILE A 107 -20.15 -11.02 4.96
CA ILE A 107 -20.66 -10.27 3.80
C ILE A 107 -20.46 -11.10 2.52
N LYS A 108 -19.25 -11.65 2.32
CA LYS A 108 -18.92 -12.53 1.20
C LYS A 108 -19.81 -13.79 1.18
N PHE A 109 -19.99 -14.47 2.31
CA PHE A 109 -20.85 -15.64 2.36
C PHE A 109 -22.32 -15.30 2.07
N ARG A 110 -22.82 -14.21 2.66
CA ARG A 110 -24.18 -13.68 2.44
C ARG A 110 -24.42 -13.36 0.96
N GLU A 111 -23.50 -12.68 0.31
CA GLU A 111 -23.59 -12.34 -1.10
C GLU A 111 -23.67 -13.58 -1.98
N LEU A 112 -22.86 -14.60 -1.69
CA LEU A 112 -22.89 -15.87 -2.41
C LEU A 112 -24.24 -16.59 -2.25
N VAL A 113 -24.80 -16.64 -1.03
CA VAL A 113 -26.13 -17.22 -0.78
C VAL A 113 -27.22 -16.44 -1.52
N ARG A 114 -27.19 -15.11 -1.45
CA ARG A 114 -28.14 -14.23 -2.15
C ARG A 114 -28.05 -14.37 -3.66
N ALA A 115 -26.85 -14.55 -4.21
CA ALA A 115 -26.67 -14.81 -5.63
C ALA A 115 -27.40 -16.08 -6.08
N PHE A 116 -27.30 -17.17 -5.32
CA PHE A 116 -28.07 -18.38 -5.60
C PHE A 116 -29.58 -18.19 -5.39
N LEU A 117 -29.99 -17.52 -4.32
CA LEU A 117 -31.41 -17.30 -3.99
C LEU A 117 -32.12 -16.46 -5.05
N PHE A 118 -31.47 -15.40 -5.54
CA PHE A 118 -32.04 -14.45 -6.49
C PHE A 118 -31.58 -14.67 -7.93
N ARG A 119 -30.88 -15.79 -8.21
CA ARG A 119 -30.35 -16.15 -9.54
C ARG A 119 -29.49 -15.05 -10.16
N ARG A 120 -28.64 -14.43 -9.35
CA ARG A 120 -27.62 -13.46 -9.77
C ARG A 120 -26.27 -14.13 -9.89
N SER A 121 -25.34 -13.54 -10.64
CA SER A 121 -23.94 -13.94 -10.59
C SER A 121 -23.31 -13.49 -9.27
N CYS A 122 -22.44 -14.33 -8.72
CA CYS A 122 -21.44 -13.92 -7.74
C CYS A 122 -20.11 -14.16 -8.44
N ASP A 123 -19.41 -13.08 -8.73
CA ASP A 123 -18.16 -13.14 -9.45
C ASP A 123 -17.05 -13.63 -8.49
N PRO A 124 -16.43 -14.80 -8.74
CA PRO A 124 -15.36 -15.31 -7.89
C PRO A 124 -14.15 -14.39 -7.84
N ASP A 125 -13.97 -13.51 -8.83
CA ASP A 125 -12.88 -12.53 -8.86
C ASP A 125 -13.05 -11.45 -7.78
N TYR A 126 -14.25 -11.30 -7.20
CA TYR A 126 -14.58 -10.36 -6.12
C TYR A 126 -14.98 -11.03 -4.79
N ASN A 127 -15.16 -12.36 -4.78
CA ASN A 127 -15.54 -13.12 -3.61
C ASN A 127 -14.88 -14.51 -3.59
N GLU A 128 -13.80 -14.66 -2.82
CA GLU A 128 -13.03 -15.91 -2.75
C GLU A 128 -13.81 -17.12 -2.22
N LEU A 129 -14.93 -16.89 -1.53
CA LEU A 129 -15.77 -17.97 -1.06
C LEU A 129 -16.54 -18.62 -2.23
N ALA A 130 -16.84 -17.86 -3.29
CA ALA A 130 -17.48 -18.38 -4.50
C ALA A 130 -16.57 -19.37 -5.27
N ASP A 131 -15.29 -19.37 -4.95
CA ASP A 131 -14.25 -20.14 -5.59
C ASP A 131 -14.15 -21.56 -4.99
N SER A 132 -14.59 -21.73 -3.74
CA SER A 132 -14.61 -23.02 -3.04
C SER A 132 -15.88 -23.82 -3.38
N HIS A 133 -15.72 -24.98 -4.03
CA HIS A 133 -16.84 -25.88 -4.33
C HIS A 133 -17.64 -26.28 -3.07
N ALA A 134 -16.96 -26.49 -1.95
CA ALA A 134 -17.61 -26.82 -0.68
C ALA A 134 -18.47 -25.65 -0.16
N VAL A 135 -17.95 -24.42 -0.23
CA VAL A 135 -18.70 -23.22 0.21
C VAL A 135 -19.86 -22.92 -0.73
N ARG A 136 -19.68 -23.10 -2.04
CA ARG A 136 -20.78 -23.00 -3.02
C ARG A 136 -21.90 -23.99 -2.71
N ASN A 137 -21.57 -25.25 -2.43
CA ASN A 137 -22.57 -26.26 -2.10
C ASN A 137 -23.32 -25.91 -0.82
N LEU A 138 -22.61 -25.43 0.22
CA LEU A 138 -23.24 -24.93 1.44
C LEU A 138 -24.22 -23.79 1.13
N ALA A 139 -23.78 -22.80 0.36
CA ALA A 139 -24.58 -21.63 0.01
C ALA A 139 -25.81 -21.98 -0.86
N GLN A 140 -25.65 -22.87 -1.84
CA GLN A 140 -26.73 -23.37 -2.70
C GLN A 140 -27.79 -24.12 -1.90
N ASN A 141 -27.36 -25.03 -1.02
CA ASN A 141 -28.27 -25.79 -0.17
C ASN A 141 -29.05 -24.88 0.77
N LEU A 142 -28.38 -23.87 1.35
CA LEU A 142 -29.03 -22.87 2.18
C LEU A 142 -30.05 -22.04 1.39
N ALA A 143 -29.69 -21.54 0.21
CA ALA A 143 -30.60 -20.79 -0.65
C ALA A 143 -31.84 -21.60 -1.02
N LYS A 144 -31.67 -22.88 -1.37
CA LYS A 144 -32.78 -23.81 -1.64
C LYS A 144 -33.68 -24.01 -0.41
N ASN A 145 -33.09 -24.17 0.76
CA ASN A 145 -33.83 -24.34 2.02
C ASN A 145 -34.64 -23.09 2.38
N ILE A 146 -34.06 -21.90 2.23
CA ILE A 146 -34.74 -20.61 2.42
C ILE A 146 -35.92 -20.51 1.46
N TYR A 147 -35.70 -20.75 0.16
CA TYR A 147 -36.75 -20.69 -0.87
C TYR A 147 -37.91 -21.67 -0.58
N ASN A 148 -37.61 -22.90 -0.16
CA ASN A 148 -38.62 -23.91 0.14
C ASN A 148 -39.44 -23.63 1.41
N HIS A 149 -38.86 -22.94 2.40
CA HIS A 149 -39.60 -22.49 3.58
C HIS A 149 -40.44 -21.24 3.26
N ALA A 150 -39.95 -20.42 2.35
CA ALA A 150 -40.61 -19.20 1.91
C ALA A 150 -41.82 -19.41 1.00
N SER A 151 -41.80 -20.47 0.19
CA SER A 151 -42.98 -20.84 -0.60
C SER A 151 -44.18 -21.22 0.27
N LYS A 152 -43.95 -21.45 1.58
CA LYS A 152 -44.99 -21.72 2.59
C LYS A 152 -45.37 -20.48 3.43
N ASN A 153 -44.49 -19.48 3.54
CA ASN A 153 -44.66 -18.24 4.31
C ASN A 153 -43.93 -17.10 3.59
N GLN A 154 -44.57 -15.94 3.33
CA GLN A 154 -43.93 -14.81 2.61
C GLN A 154 -42.48 -14.55 3.05
N ILE A 155 -41.53 -14.55 2.10
CA ILE A 155 -40.13 -14.23 2.38
C ILE A 155 -40.04 -12.78 2.87
N THR A 156 -39.49 -12.58 4.06
CA THR A 156 -39.06 -11.26 4.52
C THR A 156 -37.54 -11.18 4.49
N HIS A 157 -37.01 -9.98 4.32
CA HIS A 157 -35.57 -9.73 4.38
C HIS A 157 -34.97 -10.23 5.71
N GLU A 158 -35.69 -10.06 6.82
CA GLU A 158 -35.28 -10.49 8.15
C GLU A 158 -35.10 -12.01 8.25
N LEU A 159 -36.03 -12.79 7.68
CA LEU A 159 -35.94 -14.25 7.68
C LEU A 159 -34.73 -14.75 6.88
N ILE A 160 -34.43 -14.11 5.75
CA ILE A 160 -33.25 -14.44 4.94
C ILE A 160 -31.98 -14.17 5.74
N GLU A 161 -31.83 -12.97 6.32
CA GLU A 161 -30.62 -12.61 7.08
C GLU A 161 -30.42 -13.48 8.31
N LYS A 162 -31.49 -13.81 9.03
CA LYS A 162 -31.41 -14.72 10.18
C LYS A 162 -30.95 -16.10 9.78
N ALA A 163 -31.46 -16.64 8.68
CA ALA A 163 -31.06 -17.96 8.18
C ALA A 163 -29.59 -17.99 7.73
N ILE A 164 -29.14 -16.93 7.03
CA ILE A 164 -27.73 -16.78 6.62
C ILE A 164 -26.82 -16.66 7.84
N THR A 165 -27.17 -15.81 8.81
CA THR A 165 -26.43 -15.65 10.06
C THR A 165 -26.28 -16.96 10.81
N ILE A 166 -27.37 -17.70 11.02
CA ILE A 166 -27.31 -18.99 11.75
C ILE A 166 -26.43 -20.00 11.00
N ALA A 167 -26.55 -20.10 9.67
CA ALA A 167 -25.75 -21.02 8.89
C ALA A 167 -24.25 -20.68 8.93
N PHE A 168 -23.93 -19.38 8.81
CA PHE A 168 -22.56 -18.87 8.92
C PHE A 168 -21.95 -19.22 10.28
N LEU A 169 -22.64 -18.86 11.37
CA LEU A 169 -22.15 -19.11 12.73
C LEU A 169 -21.97 -20.60 13.01
N LYS A 170 -22.90 -21.45 12.54
CA LYS A 170 -22.82 -22.89 12.71
C LYS A 170 -21.61 -23.48 11.99
N ASP A 171 -21.31 -23.02 10.79
CA ASP A 171 -20.13 -23.49 10.05
C ASP A 171 -18.84 -23.00 10.72
N VAL A 172 -18.72 -21.69 10.95
CA VAL A 172 -17.51 -21.02 11.44
C VAL A 172 -17.16 -21.39 12.88
N TYR A 173 -18.14 -21.60 13.76
CA TYR A 173 -17.91 -21.89 15.18
C TYR A 173 -18.25 -23.33 15.58
N GLY A 174 -18.80 -24.15 14.66
CA GLY A 174 -19.18 -25.53 14.94
C GLY A 174 -20.15 -25.63 16.12
N GLU A 175 -20.11 -26.72 16.89
CA GLU A 175 -20.98 -26.91 18.07
C GLU A 175 -20.87 -25.80 19.12
N SER A 176 -19.75 -25.06 19.14
CA SER A 176 -19.54 -23.96 20.09
C SER A 176 -20.41 -22.73 19.80
N PHE A 177 -21.02 -22.60 18.60
CA PHE A 177 -21.80 -21.40 18.24
C PHE A 177 -22.95 -21.10 19.21
N ARG A 178 -23.51 -22.15 19.84
CA ARG A 178 -24.59 -22.06 20.84
C ARG A 178 -24.12 -21.73 22.25
N GLN A 179 -22.82 -21.80 22.50
CA GLN A 179 -22.22 -21.46 23.79
C GLN A 179 -22.19 -19.95 23.99
N SER A 180 -21.81 -19.54 25.19
CA SER A 180 -21.65 -18.12 25.50
C SER A 180 -20.58 -17.49 24.59
N PRO A 181 -20.70 -16.18 24.28
CA PRO A 181 -19.74 -15.45 23.44
C PRO A 181 -18.25 -15.74 23.76
N ASN A 182 -17.90 -15.84 25.04
CA ASN A 182 -16.52 -16.06 25.48
C ASN A 182 -16.01 -17.49 25.27
N GLU A 183 -16.92 -18.47 25.15
CA GLU A 183 -16.59 -19.89 25.01
C GLU A 183 -16.53 -20.34 23.54
N ARG A 184 -17.08 -19.54 22.62
CA ARG A 184 -17.01 -19.82 21.17
C ARG A 184 -15.57 -19.97 20.70
N ARG A 185 -15.36 -20.96 19.84
CA ARG A 185 -14.08 -21.25 19.19
C ARG A 185 -14.31 -21.42 17.70
N LEU A 186 -13.34 -20.99 16.90
CA LEU A 186 -13.36 -21.25 15.47
C LEU A 186 -13.30 -22.76 15.24
N ASN A 187 -14.13 -23.24 14.32
CA ASN A 187 -14.17 -24.61 13.85
C ASN A 187 -13.14 -24.79 12.73
N GLU A 188 -11.87 -24.60 13.04
CA GLU A 188 -10.78 -24.51 12.04
C GLU A 188 -10.66 -25.77 11.16
N GLU A 189 -10.95 -26.95 11.72
CA GLU A 189 -10.87 -28.22 10.99
C GLU A 189 -12.18 -28.60 10.27
N GLY A 190 -13.34 -28.13 10.76
CA GLY A 190 -14.65 -28.54 10.26
C GLY A 190 -15.38 -27.50 9.42
N SER A 191 -14.94 -26.24 9.40
CA SER A 191 -15.61 -25.15 8.68
C SER A 191 -15.17 -25.11 7.22
N VAL A 192 -16.15 -25.23 6.31
CA VAL A 192 -15.85 -25.05 4.88
C VAL A 192 -15.61 -23.59 4.53
N ILE A 193 -16.19 -22.64 5.28
CA ILE A 193 -15.98 -21.21 5.10
C ILE A 193 -14.54 -20.84 5.48
N LEU A 194 -14.05 -21.29 6.65
CA LEU A 194 -12.66 -21.04 7.07
C LEU A 194 -11.65 -21.71 6.12
N ALA A 195 -11.95 -22.93 5.64
CA ALA A 195 -11.13 -23.57 4.62
C ALA A 195 -11.12 -22.78 3.30
N GLY A 196 -12.25 -22.16 2.92
CA GLY A 196 -12.36 -21.27 1.76
C GLY A 196 -11.49 -20.02 1.90
N LEU A 197 -11.49 -19.39 3.08
CA LEU A 197 -10.66 -18.21 3.36
C LEU A 197 -9.17 -18.47 3.17
N LYS A 198 -8.69 -19.67 3.52
CA LYS A 198 -7.28 -20.04 3.38
C LYS A 198 -6.74 -19.88 1.95
N ARG A 199 -7.61 -19.84 0.93
CA ARG A 199 -7.22 -19.60 -0.47
C ARG A 199 -6.44 -18.31 -0.68
N ILE A 200 -6.69 -17.26 0.11
CA ILE A 200 -5.92 -16.00 0.02
C ILE A 200 -4.42 -16.23 0.20
N THR A 201 -4.01 -17.30 0.88
CA THR A 201 -2.60 -17.63 1.10
C THR A 201 -1.90 -18.24 -0.13
N GLN A 202 -2.67 -18.68 -1.13
CA GLN A 202 -2.16 -19.32 -2.34
C GLN A 202 -1.55 -18.29 -3.30
N ASP A 203 -0.59 -18.75 -4.11
CA ASP A 203 -0.09 -17.94 -5.22
C ASP A 203 -1.20 -17.68 -6.25
N TYR A 204 -1.12 -16.50 -6.87
CA TYR A 204 -2.02 -16.05 -7.93
C TYR A 204 -3.45 -15.74 -7.48
N TYR A 205 -3.65 -15.58 -6.17
CA TYR A 205 -4.88 -15.01 -5.65
C TYR A 205 -4.95 -13.51 -5.97
N TRP A 206 -6.03 -13.12 -6.66
CA TRP A 206 -6.31 -11.73 -6.99
C TRP A 206 -6.74 -10.95 -5.75
N GLY A 207 -5.84 -10.11 -5.24
CA GLY A 207 -6.12 -9.27 -4.07
C GLY A 207 -7.15 -8.19 -4.37
N ARG A 208 -8.02 -7.96 -3.39
CA ARG A 208 -9.16 -7.04 -3.50
C ARG A 208 -8.98 -5.85 -2.56
N PHE A 209 -9.74 -4.77 -2.81
CA PHE A 209 -9.77 -3.60 -1.92
C PHE A 209 -9.93 -3.99 -0.44
N ALA A 210 -10.85 -4.91 -0.12
CA ALA A 210 -11.08 -5.34 1.26
C ALA A 210 -9.85 -6.01 1.91
N ASP A 211 -9.08 -6.77 1.13
CA ASP A 211 -7.86 -7.42 1.61
C ASP A 211 -6.78 -6.38 1.92
N LEU A 212 -6.62 -5.39 1.03
CA LEU A 212 -5.69 -4.27 1.19
C LEU A 212 -6.10 -3.33 2.34
N ASN A 213 -7.39 -3.15 2.56
CA ASN A 213 -7.90 -2.37 3.68
C ASN A 213 -7.63 -3.05 5.04
N ILE A 214 -7.72 -4.40 5.10
CA ILE A 214 -7.31 -5.16 6.29
C ILE A 214 -5.82 -4.96 6.58
N LEU A 215 -4.96 -5.01 5.56
CA LEU A 215 -3.54 -4.70 5.73
C LEU A 215 -3.33 -3.28 6.27
N SER A 216 -4.14 -2.33 5.81
CA SER A 216 -3.97 -0.91 6.17
C SER A 216 -4.29 -0.64 7.63
N GLU A 217 -5.31 -1.29 8.17
CA GLU A 217 -5.54 -1.28 9.62
C GLU A 217 -4.49 -2.09 10.38
N THR A 218 -3.97 -3.17 9.80
CA THR A 218 -2.93 -4.02 10.43
C THR A 218 -1.60 -3.28 10.60
N PHE A 219 -1.23 -2.45 9.62
CA PHE A 219 0.03 -1.68 9.59
C PHE A 219 -0.13 -0.24 10.09
N ASP A 220 -1.32 0.14 10.57
CA ASP A 220 -1.64 1.50 10.99
C ASP A 220 -1.28 2.57 9.94
N VAL A 221 -1.66 2.32 8.68
CA VAL A 221 -1.51 3.25 7.54
C VAL A 221 -2.87 3.70 7.02
N ASN A 222 -2.91 4.88 6.41
CA ASN A 222 -4.05 5.36 5.64
C ASN A 222 -3.99 4.75 4.23
N PHE A 223 -5.12 4.32 3.69
CA PHE A 223 -5.20 3.70 2.37
C PHE A 223 -6.04 4.52 1.39
N HIS A 224 -5.39 4.99 0.33
CA HIS A 224 -6.01 5.68 -0.79
C HIS A 224 -6.06 4.72 -1.99
N CYS A 225 -7.28 4.44 -2.45
CA CYS A 225 -7.50 3.66 -3.66
C CYS A 225 -7.91 4.58 -4.80
N LEU A 226 -7.16 4.53 -5.90
CA LEU A 226 -7.50 5.15 -7.18
C LEU A 226 -8.08 4.09 -8.12
N THR A 227 -8.89 4.53 -9.07
CA THR A 227 -9.37 3.74 -10.21
C THR A 227 -9.02 4.51 -11.47
N ASP A 228 -8.18 3.90 -12.31
CA ASP A 228 -7.67 4.50 -13.54
C ASP A 228 -7.06 5.90 -13.35
N GLY A 229 -6.34 6.06 -12.23
CA GLY A 229 -5.65 7.30 -11.86
C GLY A 229 -6.50 8.31 -11.10
N GLU A 230 -7.81 8.09 -10.98
CA GLU A 230 -8.74 9.01 -10.32
C GLU A 230 -9.18 8.49 -8.94
N PRO A 231 -9.48 9.37 -7.96
CA PRO A 231 -10.04 8.95 -6.69
C PRO A 231 -11.31 8.11 -6.89
N ASN A 232 -11.34 6.90 -6.33
CA ASN A 232 -12.50 6.04 -6.45
C ASN A 232 -13.69 6.63 -5.67
N SER A 233 -14.77 6.97 -6.37
CA SER A 233 -15.95 7.60 -5.79
C SER A 233 -16.68 6.74 -4.75
N ASN A 234 -16.47 5.42 -4.76
CA ASN A 234 -17.02 4.51 -3.76
C ASN A 234 -16.23 4.52 -2.44
N TYR A 235 -15.02 5.09 -2.42
CA TYR A 235 -14.12 5.07 -1.27
C TYR A 235 -13.62 6.49 -0.95
N VAL A 236 -14.35 7.18 -0.08
CA VAL A 236 -13.92 8.49 0.42
C VAL A 236 -12.72 8.34 1.35
N PHE A 237 -11.62 9.01 1.03
CA PHE A 237 -10.43 9.02 1.89
C PHE A 237 -10.73 9.69 3.23
N ARG A 238 -10.46 8.96 4.32
CA ARG A 238 -10.67 9.42 5.70
C ARG A 238 -9.41 9.17 6.50
N ASP A 239 -8.48 10.09 6.39
CA ASP A 239 -7.14 9.92 6.96
C ASP A 239 -7.16 10.09 8.48
N LYS A 240 -6.55 9.14 9.17
CA LYS A 240 -6.24 9.27 10.59
C LYS A 240 -4.93 10.07 10.71
N PRO A 241 -4.89 11.13 11.53
CA PRO A 241 -3.69 11.95 11.72
C PRO A 241 -2.49 11.09 12.17
N GLY A 242 -1.31 11.43 11.66
CA GLY A 242 -0.04 10.77 12.03
C GLY A 242 0.21 9.41 11.40
N ARG A 243 -0.74 8.84 10.63
CA ARG A 243 -0.52 7.60 9.89
C ARG A 243 0.10 7.86 8.50
N PRO A 244 1.12 7.10 8.07
CA PRO A 244 1.59 7.13 6.69
C PRO A 244 0.47 6.83 5.70
N ILE A 245 0.56 7.35 4.48
CA ILE A 245 -0.43 7.10 3.42
C ILE A 245 0.16 6.14 2.40
N ILE A 246 -0.59 5.08 2.09
CA ILE A 246 -0.39 4.22 0.94
C ILE A 246 -1.41 4.60 -0.13
N THR A 247 -0.95 4.86 -1.35
CA THR A 247 -1.81 5.10 -2.51
C THR A 247 -1.59 4.00 -3.54
N LEU A 248 -2.64 3.24 -3.86
CA LEU A 248 -2.63 2.23 -4.91
C LEU A 248 -3.64 2.58 -6.00
N ASN A 249 -3.30 2.27 -7.25
CA ASN A 249 -4.18 2.46 -8.40
C ASN A 249 -4.66 1.11 -8.92
N ASN A 250 -5.97 0.95 -9.04
CA ASN A 250 -6.59 -0.20 -9.68
C ASN A 250 -6.88 0.17 -11.14
N GLU A 251 -6.21 -0.53 -12.06
CA GLU A 251 -6.24 -0.27 -13.50
C GLU A 251 -7.13 -1.31 -14.18
N ASP A 252 -8.20 -0.84 -14.81
CA ASP A 252 -9.22 -1.64 -15.52
C ASP A 252 -9.80 -2.81 -14.69
N ASN A 253 -9.70 -2.74 -13.35
CA ASN A 253 -10.01 -3.84 -12.43
C ASN A 253 -9.23 -5.15 -12.71
N LEU A 254 -8.10 -5.07 -13.41
CA LEU A 254 -7.26 -6.23 -13.73
C LEU A 254 -5.89 -6.14 -13.09
N HIS A 255 -5.45 -4.92 -12.79
CA HIS A 255 -4.10 -4.67 -12.33
C HIS A 255 -4.04 -3.67 -11.18
N TRP A 256 -3.03 -3.81 -10.33
CA TRP A 256 -2.78 -2.91 -9.22
C TRP A 256 -1.37 -2.35 -9.33
N THR A 257 -1.23 -1.03 -9.26
CA THR A 257 0.05 -0.32 -9.26
C THR A 257 0.20 0.55 -8.02
N THR A 258 1.43 0.92 -7.67
CA THR A 258 1.72 1.78 -6.50
C THR A 258 1.92 3.21 -6.95
N GLN A 259 1.31 4.18 -6.27
CA GLN A 259 1.55 5.60 -6.48
C GLN A 259 2.41 6.14 -5.35
N ILE A 260 3.69 6.38 -5.63
CA ILE A 260 4.64 6.91 -4.66
C ILE A 260 4.64 8.43 -4.71
N THR A 261 4.42 9.09 -3.57
CA THR A 261 4.49 10.56 -3.51
C THR A 261 5.93 11.01 -3.62
N THR A 262 6.24 11.74 -4.69
CA THR A 262 7.62 12.13 -5.02
C THR A 262 7.92 13.63 -4.84
N SER A 263 6.88 14.44 -4.61
CA SER A 263 6.91 15.81 -4.10
C SER A 263 5.48 16.37 -3.98
N PHE A 264 5.23 17.29 -3.04
CA PHE A 264 4.04 18.14 -3.11
C PHE A 264 4.17 19.21 -4.21
N SER A 265 3.03 19.63 -4.74
CA SER A 265 2.79 20.62 -5.80
C SER A 265 3.99 21.50 -6.17
N ILE A 266 4.61 21.25 -7.33
CA ILE A 266 5.39 22.32 -7.94
C ILE A 266 4.44 23.18 -8.77
N GLU A 267 4.02 24.30 -8.18
CA GLU A 267 3.25 25.34 -8.88
C GLU A 267 4.04 25.96 -10.04
N ASN A 268 5.36 25.74 -10.10
CA ASN A 268 6.20 26.19 -11.19
C ASN A 268 6.29 25.18 -12.33
N SER A 269 5.61 25.47 -13.44
CA SER A 269 5.72 24.74 -14.72
C SER A 269 7.17 24.51 -15.19
N SER A 270 8.11 25.36 -14.73
CA SER A 270 9.53 25.31 -15.09
C SER A 270 10.34 24.14 -14.49
N THR A 271 9.82 23.44 -13.48
CA THR A 271 10.50 22.29 -12.85
C THR A 271 9.82 20.94 -13.12
N LYS A 272 8.61 20.92 -13.71
CA LYS A 272 7.91 19.69 -14.13
C LYS A 272 8.81 18.76 -14.97
N ASN A 273 9.71 19.33 -15.77
CA ASN A 273 10.65 18.58 -16.61
C ASN A 273 11.76 17.83 -15.85
N TYR A 274 11.98 18.11 -14.57
CA TYR A 274 12.99 17.41 -13.76
C TYR A 274 12.44 16.13 -13.10
N HIS A 275 11.13 16.02 -12.97
CA HIS A 275 10.50 14.83 -12.38
C HIS A 275 10.80 13.54 -13.14
N ARG A 276 11.04 13.62 -14.46
CA ARG A 276 11.51 12.47 -15.27
C ARG A 276 12.81 11.83 -14.77
N PHE A 277 13.59 12.54 -13.95
CA PHE A 277 14.81 12.03 -13.34
C PHE A 277 14.55 11.28 -12.02
N CYS A 278 13.36 11.42 -11.44
CA CYS A 278 12.94 10.68 -10.27
C CYS A 278 12.85 9.19 -10.61
N THR A 279 13.70 8.41 -9.94
CA THR A 279 13.73 6.95 -10.09
C THR A 279 13.55 6.24 -8.76
N ASP A 280 13.50 7.00 -7.67
CA ASP A 280 13.41 6.53 -6.31
C ASP A 280 12.56 7.53 -5.50
N SER A 281 11.92 7.05 -4.45
CA SER A 281 11.16 7.89 -3.54
C SER A 281 12.10 8.83 -2.82
N LEU A 282 13.19 8.33 -2.26
CA LEU A 282 14.25 9.13 -1.66
C LEU A 282 15.14 9.77 -2.72
N LEU A 283 15.63 10.98 -2.44
CA LEU A 283 16.62 11.61 -3.31
C LEU A 283 17.92 10.80 -3.29
N THR A 284 18.47 10.51 -4.48
CA THR A 284 19.70 9.72 -4.64
C THR A 284 20.83 10.54 -5.25
N LYS A 285 22.08 10.12 -5.02
CA LYS A 285 23.24 10.70 -5.71
C LYS A 285 23.12 10.59 -7.22
N GLN A 286 22.61 9.46 -7.74
CA GLN A 286 22.43 9.25 -9.17
C GLN A 286 21.41 10.23 -9.77
N GLU A 287 20.36 10.59 -9.04
CA GLU A 287 19.38 11.61 -9.46
C GLU A 287 20.04 12.99 -9.52
N ILE A 288 20.71 13.42 -8.45
CA ILE A 288 21.47 14.70 -8.40
C ILE A 288 22.46 14.76 -9.56
N GLN A 289 23.23 13.68 -9.74
CA GLN A 289 24.23 13.58 -10.78
C GLN A 289 23.63 13.69 -12.19
N LYS A 290 22.52 13.00 -12.49
CA LYS A 290 21.87 13.09 -13.81
C LYS A 290 21.35 14.50 -14.10
N ILE A 291 20.81 15.18 -13.10
CA ILE A 291 20.29 16.55 -13.21
C ILE A 291 21.41 17.53 -13.57
N TYR A 292 22.56 17.44 -12.88
CA TYR A 292 23.71 18.31 -13.12
C TYR A 292 24.61 17.86 -14.29
N LYS A 293 24.66 16.57 -14.65
CA LYS A 293 25.24 16.11 -15.93
C LYS A 293 24.48 16.73 -17.09
N THR A 294 23.15 16.65 -17.11
CA THR A 294 22.32 17.31 -18.14
C THR A 294 22.52 18.83 -18.17
N TYR A 295 22.83 19.43 -17.02
CA TYR A 295 23.17 20.85 -16.93
C TYR A 295 24.51 21.19 -17.61
N THR A 296 25.51 20.33 -17.42
CA THR A 296 26.90 20.58 -17.80
C THR A 296 27.30 20.00 -19.16
N THR A 297 26.53 19.06 -19.72
CA THR A 297 26.87 18.38 -20.98
C THR A 297 25.78 18.52 -22.06
N GLY A 298 24.63 19.11 -21.75
CA GLY A 298 23.55 19.28 -22.74
C GLY A 298 23.89 20.30 -23.84
N PHE A 299 23.16 20.27 -24.96
CA PHE A 299 23.38 21.15 -26.12
C PHE A 299 23.52 22.64 -25.77
N ILE A 300 22.72 23.14 -24.82
CA ILE A 300 22.78 24.54 -24.37
C ILE A 300 24.07 24.84 -23.57
N ALA A 301 24.69 23.85 -22.93
CA ALA A 301 25.97 24.04 -22.25
C ALA A 301 27.11 24.40 -23.23
N PHE A 302 26.96 24.03 -24.51
CA PHE A 302 27.87 24.41 -25.59
C PHE A 302 27.83 25.93 -25.90
N PHE A 303 26.69 26.59 -25.62
CA PHE A 303 26.50 28.03 -25.83
C PHE A 303 26.86 28.89 -24.60
N GLY A 304 27.44 28.26 -23.56
CA GLY A 304 27.78 28.94 -22.31
C GLY A 304 26.61 28.98 -21.33
N ARG A 305 26.80 28.42 -20.13
CA ARG A 305 25.89 28.56 -18.99
C ARG A 305 26.67 29.14 -17.81
N ASN A 306 26.01 29.96 -17.00
CA ASN A 306 26.58 30.46 -15.74
C ASN A 306 26.77 29.30 -14.74
N HIS A 307 27.61 29.41 -13.72
CA HIS A 307 27.77 28.40 -12.66
C HIS A 307 28.16 26.97 -13.12
N MET A 308 28.69 26.81 -14.34
CA MET A 308 29.09 25.52 -14.89
C MET A 308 30.16 24.80 -14.06
N ALA A 309 31.11 25.55 -13.50
CA ALA A 309 32.15 24.99 -12.63
C ALA A 309 31.54 24.29 -11.42
N LYS A 310 30.62 24.96 -10.71
CA LYS A 310 29.91 24.36 -9.58
C LYS A 310 29.03 23.18 -10.01
N GLY A 311 28.39 23.26 -11.18
CA GLY A 311 27.66 22.13 -11.73
C GLY A 311 28.54 20.88 -11.95
N ARG A 312 29.78 21.04 -12.43
CA ARG A 312 30.73 19.94 -12.62
C ARG A 312 31.25 19.40 -11.29
N GLU A 313 31.52 20.29 -10.34
CA GLU A 313 31.91 19.92 -8.98
C GLU A 313 30.83 19.05 -8.32
N ILE A 314 29.55 19.45 -8.37
CA ILE A 314 28.45 18.64 -7.83
C ILE A 314 28.39 17.24 -8.47
N VAL A 315 28.64 17.14 -9.78
CA VAL A 315 28.71 15.85 -10.47
C VAL A 315 29.84 14.97 -9.92
N GLN A 316 31.01 15.55 -9.64
CA GLN A 316 32.14 14.84 -9.04
C GLN A 316 31.87 14.42 -7.59
N LEU A 317 31.24 15.28 -6.79
CA LEU A 317 30.84 14.94 -5.41
C LEU A 317 29.88 13.74 -5.38
N CYS A 318 29.04 13.57 -6.41
CA CYS A 318 28.17 12.40 -6.53
C CYS A 318 28.94 11.08 -6.78
N ASP A 319 30.16 11.13 -7.33
CA ASP A 319 31.00 9.96 -7.59
C ASP A 319 31.85 9.58 -6.36
N ASP A 320 31.97 10.46 -5.35
CA ASP A 320 32.73 10.19 -4.12
C ASP A 320 31.95 9.22 -3.21
N PRO A 321 32.50 8.04 -2.85
CA PRO A 321 31.83 7.07 -2.00
C PRO A 321 31.68 7.49 -0.53
N HIS A 322 32.47 8.47 -0.07
CA HIS A 322 32.49 8.92 1.33
C HIS A 322 31.47 10.01 1.63
N LEU A 323 31.02 10.73 0.60
CA LEU A 323 29.97 11.74 0.76
C LEU A 323 28.59 11.10 0.83
N THR A 324 27.62 11.77 1.42
CA THR A 324 26.22 11.37 1.47
C THR A 324 25.38 12.27 0.57
N VAL A 325 24.07 12.00 0.46
CA VAL A 325 23.15 12.93 -0.20
C VAL A 325 23.06 14.23 0.59
N ASP A 326 23.08 14.13 1.93
CA ASP A 326 22.98 15.24 2.87
C ASP A 326 24.17 16.20 2.68
N ASP A 327 25.40 15.66 2.57
CA ASP A 327 26.61 16.45 2.29
C ASP A 327 26.49 17.23 0.97
N ILE A 328 26.04 16.55 -0.10
CA ILE A 328 25.92 17.16 -1.43
C ILE A 328 24.83 18.24 -1.44
N ILE A 329 23.72 18.01 -0.75
CA ILE A 329 22.64 18.98 -0.60
C ILE A 329 23.11 20.20 0.20
N SER A 330 23.89 19.99 1.27
CA SER A 330 24.50 21.08 2.03
C SER A 330 25.39 21.97 1.14
N VAL A 331 26.22 21.36 0.28
CA VAL A 331 27.04 22.11 -0.70
C VAL A 331 26.17 22.91 -1.67
N ILE A 332 25.08 22.33 -2.18
CA ILE A 332 24.14 23.01 -3.08
C ILE A 332 23.47 24.19 -2.36
N ASN A 333 22.96 23.96 -1.15
CA ASN A 333 22.25 24.95 -0.36
C ASN A 333 23.15 26.14 0.00
N HIS A 334 24.38 25.86 0.45
CA HIS A 334 25.35 26.91 0.75
C HIS A 334 25.69 27.75 -0.49
N TYR A 335 25.87 27.11 -1.64
CA TYR A 335 26.21 27.82 -2.88
C TYR A 335 25.09 28.75 -3.36
N ILE A 336 23.83 28.35 -3.27
CA ILE A 336 22.72 29.20 -3.75
C ILE A 336 22.37 30.34 -2.79
N ASN A 337 22.73 30.21 -1.51
CA ASN A 337 22.47 31.22 -0.48
C ASN A 337 23.68 32.13 -0.19
N ASP A 338 24.83 31.91 -0.82
CA ASP A 338 25.98 32.80 -0.70
C ASP A 338 25.68 34.16 -1.38
N SER A 339 25.59 35.21 -0.55
CA SER A 339 25.27 36.58 -0.98
C SER A 339 26.25 37.18 -1.99
N ARG A 340 27.45 36.60 -2.14
CA ARG A 340 28.45 37.02 -3.13
C ARG A 340 28.17 36.46 -4.51
N ILE A 341 27.32 35.43 -4.62
CA ILE A 341 27.02 34.73 -5.86
C ILE A 341 25.75 35.32 -6.47
N LYS A 342 25.87 35.83 -7.69
CA LYS A 342 24.73 36.42 -8.41
C LYS A 342 24.07 35.38 -9.30
N PHE A 343 22.75 35.26 -9.17
CA PHE A 343 21.92 34.43 -10.04
C PHE A 343 20.97 35.32 -10.85
N ASN A 344 20.78 34.99 -12.13
CA ASN A 344 19.72 35.60 -12.94
C ASN A 344 18.35 35.11 -12.45
N SER A 345 17.31 35.93 -12.63
CA SER A 345 15.93 35.62 -12.23
C SER A 345 15.38 34.34 -12.87
N ASP A 346 15.90 33.94 -14.03
CA ASP A 346 15.51 32.74 -14.77
C ASP A 346 16.53 31.59 -14.66
N SER A 347 17.51 31.70 -13.75
CA SER A 347 18.65 30.80 -13.61
C SER A 347 18.26 29.32 -13.62
N SER A 348 18.74 28.62 -14.65
CA SER A 348 18.53 27.17 -14.80
C SER A 348 19.32 26.33 -13.79
N PHE A 349 20.34 26.90 -13.15
CA PHE A 349 21.02 26.30 -12.00
C PHE A 349 20.10 26.35 -10.78
N MET A 350 19.55 27.53 -10.47
CA MET A 350 18.69 27.76 -9.31
C MET A 350 17.41 26.91 -9.38
N LYS A 351 16.82 26.78 -10.57
CA LYS A 351 15.66 25.89 -10.80
C LYS A 351 15.95 24.41 -10.45
N ARG A 352 17.18 23.93 -10.68
CA ARG A 352 17.59 22.55 -10.33
C ARG A 352 17.89 22.42 -8.84
N ALA A 353 18.61 23.38 -8.27
CA ALA A 353 18.89 23.41 -6.84
C ALA A 353 17.61 23.42 -6.03
N ASN A 354 16.65 24.30 -6.36
CA ASN A 354 15.35 24.37 -5.68
C ASN A 354 14.55 23.07 -5.83
N TYR A 355 14.59 22.42 -6.99
CA TYR A 355 13.97 21.10 -7.16
C TYR A 355 14.58 20.05 -6.22
N LEU A 356 15.91 20.01 -6.13
CA LEU A 356 16.62 19.07 -5.27
C LEU A 356 16.40 19.35 -3.78
N LEU A 357 16.37 20.62 -3.38
CA LEU A 357 16.07 21.02 -1.99
C LEU A 357 14.65 20.66 -1.61
N GLN A 358 13.66 20.95 -2.45
CA GLN A 358 12.27 20.56 -2.18
C GLN A 358 12.09 19.04 -2.11
N ARG A 359 12.78 18.28 -2.97
CA ARG A 359 12.84 16.81 -2.88
C ARG A 359 13.42 16.41 -1.53
N TYR A 360 14.55 16.98 -1.13
CA TYR A 360 15.23 16.66 0.12
C TYR A 360 14.39 16.99 1.37
N GLU A 361 13.86 18.21 1.45
CA GLU A 361 13.04 18.71 2.56
C GLU A 361 11.76 17.90 2.77
N TYR A 362 11.08 17.53 1.68
CA TYR A 362 9.88 16.71 1.76
C TYR A 362 10.12 15.38 2.52
N TYR A 363 11.34 14.83 2.45
CA TYR A 363 11.67 13.55 3.07
C TYR A 363 12.23 13.65 4.48
N ASN A 364 13.11 14.63 4.71
CA ASN A 364 13.75 14.80 6.02
C ASN A 364 12.88 15.61 7.00
N GLY A 365 11.78 16.22 6.53
CA GLY A 365 10.96 17.10 7.36
C GLY A 365 11.49 18.53 7.31
N TYR A 366 10.62 19.49 7.63
CA TYR A 366 10.93 20.92 7.54
C TYR A 366 11.81 21.42 8.70
N GLU A 367 11.93 20.64 9.79
CA GLU A 367 12.56 21.08 11.06
C GLU A 367 14.07 20.84 11.14
N ASP A 368 14.63 19.82 10.47
CA ASP A 368 16.07 19.48 10.63
C ASP A 368 17.02 20.27 9.69
N VAL A 369 16.51 20.96 8.67
CA VAL A 369 17.38 21.61 7.66
C VAL A 369 17.80 23.03 8.06
N LEU A 370 17.12 23.65 9.03
CA LEU A 370 17.39 25.05 9.41
C LEU A 370 18.20 25.20 10.69
N ASP A 371 18.16 24.23 11.62
CA ASP A 371 18.77 24.42 12.95
C ASP A 371 20.29 24.15 12.99
N GLU A 372 20.82 23.25 12.15
CA GLU A 372 22.28 23.05 12.06
C GLU A 372 23.00 24.18 11.32
N SER A 373 22.28 24.97 10.51
CA SER A 373 22.86 26.13 9.82
C SER A 373 23.17 27.32 10.75
N LEU A 374 22.68 27.27 12.00
CA LEU A 374 22.86 28.32 13.02
C LEU A 374 23.89 27.98 14.11
N GLN A 375 24.49 26.79 14.10
CA GLN A 375 25.48 26.39 15.13
C GLN A 375 26.95 26.45 14.67
N LEU A 376 27.24 26.97 13.47
CA LEU A 376 28.61 27.12 12.96
C LEU A 376 28.97 28.56 12.52
N ILE A 377 28.45 29.58 13.22
CA ILE A 377 28.98 30.96 13.16
C ILE A 377 29.63 31.33 14.48
#